data_AF-A0A967C411-F1
#
_entry.id   AF-A0A967C411-F1
#
_cell.length_a   1.000
_cell.length_b   1.000
_cell.length_c   1.000
_cell.angle_alpha   90.00
_cell.angle_beta   90.00
_cell.angle_gamma   90.00
#
_symmetry.space_group_name_H-M   'P 1'
#
loop_
_entity.id
_entity.type
_entity.pdbx_description
1 polymer ?
#
loop_
_entity_poly.entity_id
_entity_poly.type
_entity_poly.pdbx_seq_one_letter_code
_entity_poly.pdbx_strand_id
1 'polypeptide(L)'
;MDASNISLLERGGPVMWVLLSLAVLGLVLFVERLLYLHRGQIRATEFLDGVKNILAQRRMAEAVTVCEEAPGPVAAVVKSALLHAGADEVSLRYAVQDAAVTELPALERRLGALAAIAQIAPLVGLLGTVLGMTTTFRAFMEGGRYATAQALAGGMWQALLTAGAALALAIPAH
;
A
#
# COMPACT_ATOMS: atom_id res chain seq x y z
N MET A 1 5.01 -10.70 25.98
CA MET A 1 4.14 -9.68 25.34
C MET A 1 3.92 -8.61 26.38
N ASP A 2 4.87 -7.68 26.42
CA ASP A 2 5.42 -7.19 27.69
C ASP A 2 4.74 -5.92 28.16
N ALA A 3 4.53 -5.82 29.48
CA ALA A 3 3.91 -4.69 30.17
C ALA A 3 4.59 -3.33 29.89
N SER A 4 5.81 -3.35 29.34
CA SER A 4 6.52 -2.16 28.84
C SER A 4 5.83 -1.52 27.63
N ASN A 5 5.26 -2.30 26.70
CA ASN A 5 4.66 -1.77 25.47
C ASN A 5 3.34 -1.03 25.73
N ILE A 6 2.54 -1.51 26.70
CA ILE A 6 1.28 -0.85 27.09
C ILE A 6 1.58 0.51 27.73
N SER A 7 2.63 0.59 28.55
CA SER A 7 3.08 1.86 29.16
C SER A 7 3.62 2.88 28.14
N LEU A 8 4.15 2.41 26.99
CA LEU A 8 4.58 3.27 25.88
C LEU A 8 3.38 3.83 25.10
N LEU A 9 2.33 3.03 24.90
CA LEU A 9 1.08 3.46 24.27
C LEU A 9 0.35 4.51 25.13
N GLU A 10 0.25 4.29 26.44
CA GLU A 10 -0.39 5.22 27.38
C GLU A 10 0.33 6.59 27.41
N ARG A 11 1.65 6.60 27.22
CA ARG A 11 2.46 7.83 27.13
C ARG A 11 2.42 8.52 25.77
N GLY A 12 1.94 7.84 24.72
CA GLY A 12 1.82 8.36 23.35
C GLY A 12 0.60 9.27 23.13
N GLY A 13 -0.33 9.30 24.09
CA GLY A 13 -1.57 10.07 24.00
C GLY A 13 -2.54 9.56 22.94
N PRO A 14 -3.64 10.30 22.66
CA PRO A 14 -4.73 9.83 21.80
C PRO A 14 -4.30 9.57 20.34
N VAL A 15 -3.26 10.25 19.86
CA VAL A 15 -2.74 10.07 18.49
C VAL A 15 -2.11 8.69 18.29
N MET A 16 -1.56 8.08 19.34
CA MET A 16 -0.99 6.74 19.25
C MET A 16 -2.05 5.69 18.89
N TRP A 17 -3.28 5.83 19.39
CA TRP A 17 -4.40 4.95 19.04
C TRP A 17 -4.82 5.09 17.58
N VAL A 18 -4.75 6.30 17.02
CA VAL A 18 -5.01 6.56 15.60
C VAL A 18 -3.92 5.96 14.72
N LEU A 19 -2.65 6.09 15.12
CA LEU A 19 -1.54 5.46 14.40
C LEU A 19 -1.64 3.93 14.44
N LEU A 20 -2.04 3.36 15.56
CA LEU A 20 -2.22 1.92 15.70
C LEU A 20 -3.36 1.40 14.84
N SER A 21 -4.49 2.13 14.76
CA SER A 21 -5.58 1.74 13.86
C SER A 21 -5.17 1.82 12.39
N LEU A 22 -4.42 2.86 12.00
CA LEU A 22 -3.81 2.94 10.66
C LEU A 22 -2.85 1.77 10.40
N ALA A 23 -2.05 1.36 11.39
CA ALA A 23 -1.11 0.26 11.26
C ALA A 23 -1.82 -1.09 11.05
N VAL A 24 -2.89 -1.35 11.79
CA VAL A 24 -3.71 -2.56 11.61
C VAL A 24 -4.38 -2.57 10.24
N LEU A 25 -4.97 -1.44 9.81
CA LEU A 25 -5.56 -1.28 8.47
C LEU A 25 -4.53 -1.49 7.36
N GLY A 26 -3.36 -0.88 7.48
CA GLY A 26 -2.25 -1.03 6.55
C GLY A 26 -1.78 -2.49 6.46
N LEU A 27 -1.64 -3.17 7.60
CA LEU A 27 -1.25 -4.58 7.65
C LEU A 27 -2.28 -5.49 6.98
N VAL A 28 -3.57 -5.28 7.24
CA VAL A 28 -4.65 -6.06 6.61
C VAL A 28 -4.63 -5.90 5.09
N LEU A 29 -4.53 -4.65 4.60
CA LEU A 29 -4.45 -4.38 3.16
C LEU A 29 -3.17 -4.95 2.54
N PHE A 30 -2.05 -4.89 3.26
CA PHE A 30 -0.78 -5.46 2.83
C PHE A 30 -0.88 -6.98 2.64
N VAL A 31 -1.43 -7.70 3.63
CA VAL A 31 -1.60 -9.16 3.56
C VAL A 31 -2.60 -9.55 2.48
N GLU A 32 -3.75 -8.86 2.38
CA GLU A 32 -4.73 -9.10 1.33
C GLU A 32 -4.08 -8.94 -0.06
N ARG A 33 -3.25 -7.90 -0.21
CA ARG A 33 -2.57 -7.62 -1.48
C ARG A 33 -1.48 -8.62 -1.80
N LEU A 34 -0.69 -9.04 -0.82
CA LEU A 34 0.33 -10.09 -0.97
C LEU A 34 -0.30 -11.38 -1.48
N LEU A 35 -1.42 -11.79 -0.88
CA LEU A 35 -2.15 -12.98 -1.30
C LEU A 35 -2.78 -12.82 -2.70
N TYR A 36 -3.37 -11.66 -3.00
CA TYR A 36 -3.95 -11.38 -4.31
C TYR A 36 -2.89 -11.39 -5.42
N LEU A 37 -1.75 -10.72 -5.19
CA LEU A 37 -0.67 -10.63 -6.15
C LEU A 37 -0.01 -12.00 -6.37
N HIS A 38 0.23 -12.76 -5.28
CA HIS A 38 0.84 -14.08 -5.38
C HIS A 38 -0.08 -15.06 -6.14
N ARG A 39 -1.38 -15.07 -5.85
CA ARG A 39 -2.35 -15.90 -6.61
C ARG A 39 -2.50 -15.43 -8.06
N GLY A 40 -2.49 -14.13 -8.30
CA GLY A 40 -2.57 -13.54 -9.64
C GLY A 40 -1.36 -13.92 -10.50
N GLN A 41 -0.15 -13.88 -9.94
CA GLN A 41 1.09 -14.21 -10.64
C GLN A 41 1.13 -15.68 -11.08
N ILE A 42 0.77 -16.61 -10.19
CA ILE A 42 0.76 -18.05 -10.50
C ILE A 42 -0.21 -18.34 -11.66
N ARG A 43 -1.41 -17.77 -11.61
CA ARG A 43 -2.41 -17.92 -12.68
C ARG A 43 -1.96 -17.30 -13.99
N ALA A 44 -1.30 -16.14 -13.95
CA ALA A 44 -0.80 -15.47 -15.14
C ALA A 44 0.30 -16.29 -15.84
N THR A 45 1.23 -16.88 -15.09
CA THR A 45 2.29 -17.74 -15.67
C THR A 45 1.71 -19.00 -16.29
N GLU A 46 0.82 -19.69 -15.58
CA GLU A 46 0.17 -20.91 -16.08
C GLU A 46 -0.70 -20.64 -17.31
N PHE A 47 -1.43 -19.52 -17.30
CA PHE A 47 -2.21 -19.04 -18.44
C PHE A 47 -1.32 -18.73 -19.66
N LEU A 48 -0.22 -17.99 -19.48
CA LEU A 48 0.68 -17.66 -20.57
C LEU A 48 1.34 -18.91 -21.17
N ASP A 49 1.70 -19.90 -20.36
CA ASP A 49 2.25 -21.15 -20.84
C ASP A 49 1.20 -21.98 -21.61
N GLY A 50 -0.06 -21.99 -21.15
CA GLY A 50 -1.18 -22.57 -21.88
C GLY A 50 -1.40 -21.92 -23.25
N VAL A 51 -1.44 -20.59 -23.30
CA VAL A 51 -1.61 -19.83 -24.56
C VAL A 51 -0.43 -20.06 -25.50
N LYS A 52 0.82 -20.07 -25.02
CA LYS A 52 2.01 -20.37 -25.84
C LYS A 52 1.93 -21.75 -26.48
N ASN A 53 1.43 -22.76 -25.76
CA ASN A 53 1.29 -24.11 -26.30
C ASN A 53 0.24 -24.17 -27.43
N ILE A 54 -0.89 -23.48 -27.27
CA ILE A 54 -1.93 -23.36 -28.31
C ILE A 54 -1.40 -22.64 -29.56
N LEU A 55 -0.61 -21.58 -29.36
CA LEU A 55 0.05 -20.85 -30.44
C LEU A 55 1.10 -21.69 -31.17
N ALA A 56 1.85 -22.54 -30.45
CA ALA A 56 2.80 -23.47 -31.06
C ALA A 56 2.11 -24.47 -32.00
N GLN A 57 0.85 -24.81 -31.73
CA GLN A 57 0.01 -25.64 -32.59
C GLN A 57 -0.65 -24.85 -33.75
N ARG A 58 -0.31 -23.56 -33.93
CA ARG A 58 -0.90 -22.63 -34.90
C ARG A 58 -2.42 -22.43 -34.77
N ARG A 59 -3.00 -22.67 -33.59
CA ARG A 59 -4.45 -22.56 -33.33
C ARG A 59 -4.81 -21.16 -32.83
N MET A 60 -4.67 -20.15 -33.69
CA MET A 60 -4.92 -18.73 -33.34
C MET A 60 -6.33 -18.48 -32.80
N ALA A 61 -7.36 -19.06 -33.43
CA ALA A 61 -8.75 -18.87 -33.01
C ALA A 61 -9.00 -19.40 -31.59
N GLU A 62 -8.38 -20.52 -31.23
CA GLU A 62 -8.53 -21.12 -29.91
C GLU A 62 -7.75 -20.33 -28.83
N ALA A 63 -6.60 -19.75 -29.18
CA ALA A 63 -5.88 -18.86 -28.29
C ALA A 63 -6.71 -17.61 -27.94
N VAL A 64 -7.44 -17.06 -28.91
CA VAL A 64 -8.34 -15.92 -28.68
C VAL A 64 -9.50 -16.32 -27.76
N THR A 65 -10.15 -17.47 -27.98
CA THR A 65 -11.26 -17.92 -27.11
C THR A 65 -10.80 -18.16 -25.67
N VAL A 66 -9.62 -18.74 -25.47
CA VAL A 66 -9.05 -18.91 -24.12
C VAL A 66 -8.79 -17.57 -23.43
N CYS A 67 -8.37 -16.55 -24.18
CA CYS A 67 -8.21 -15.19 -23.65
C CYS A 67 -9.55 -14.48 -23.38
N GLU A 68 -10.64 -14.86 -24.05
CA GLU A 68 -11.98 -14.34 -23.76
C GLU A 68 -12.61 -14.97 -22.52
N GLU A 69 -12.36 -16.26 -22.30
CA GLU A 69 -12.88 -16.99 -21.15
C GLU A 69 -12.08 -16.72 -19.86
N ALA A 70 -10.80 -16.34 -19.98
CA ALA A 70 -9.94 -16.08 -18.85
C ALA A 70 -10.15 -14.66 -18.27
N PRO A 71 -10.60 -14.53 -17.00
CA PRO A 71 -10.70 -13.23 -16.35
C PRO A 71 -9.32 -12.74 -15.92
N GLY A 72 -8.97 -11.52 -16.32
CA GLY A 72 -7.83 -10.80 -15.76
C GLY A 72 -7.11 -9.90 -16.77
N PRO A 73 -6.36 -8.92 -16.26
CA PRO A 73 -5.69 -7.91 -17.09
C PRO A 73 -4.64 -8.51 -18.02
N VAL A 74 -3.99 -9.61 -17.62
CA VAL A 74 -3.03 -10.33 -18.48
C VAL A 74 -3.73 -10.95 -19.69
N ALA A 75 -4.92 -11.54 -19.51
CA ALA A 75 -5.70 -12.12 -20.61
C ALA A 75 -6.18 -11.05 -21.59
N ALA A 76 -6.61 -9.89 -21.10
CA ALA A 76 -7.03 -8.76 -21.93
C ALA A 76 -5.87 -8.21 -22.79
N VAL A 77 -4.68 -8.05 -22.21
CA VAL A 77 -3.49 -7.60 -22.95
C VAL A 77 -3.04 -8.64 -23.99
N VAL A 78 -3.02 -9.92 -23.64
CA VAL A 78 -2.69 -11.01 -24.57
C VAL A 78 -3.72 -11.12 -25.69
N LYS A 79 -5.01 -10.95 -25.40
CA LYS A 79 -6.07 -10.88 -26.41
C LYS A 79 -5.81 -9.76 -27.42
N SER A 80 -5.50 -8.55 -26.95
CA SER A 80 -5.17 -7.41 -27.83
C SER A 80 -3.98 -7.73 -28.73
N ALA A 81 -2.93 -8.37 -28.18
CA ALA A 81 -1.77 -8.82 -28.95
C ALA A 81 -2.14 -9.84 -30.05
N LEU A 82 -3.01 -10.81 -29.73
CA LEU A 82 -3.44 -11.84 -30.67
C LEU A 82 -4.32 -11.28 -31.80
N LEU A 83 -5.20 -10.34 -31.49
CA LEU A 83 -6.06 -9.67 -32.46
C LEU A 83 -5.25 -8.82 -33.47
N HIS A 84 -4.12 -8.25 -33.03
CA HIS A 84 -3.24 -7.41 -33.84
C HIS A 84 -2.00 -8.16 -34.37
N ALA A 85 -1.93 -9.48 -34.23
CA ALA A 85 -0.76 -10.29 -34.61
C ALA A 85 -0.41 -10.22 -36.12
N GLY A 86 -1.35 -9.78 -36.97
CA GLY A 86 -1.14 -9.57 -38.41
C GLY A 86 -0.74 -8.15 -38.80
N ALA A 87 -0.65 -7.21 -37.85
CA ALA A 87 -0.26 -5.82 -38.11
C ALA A 87 1.27 -5.66 -38.17
N ASP A 88 1.73 -4.48 -38.56
CA ASP A 88 3.15 -4.15 -38.48
C ASP A 88 3.62 -4.11 -37.01
N GLU A 89 4.93 -4.29 -36.76
CA GLU A 89 5.48 -4.35 -35.41
C GLU A 89 5.17 -3.10 -34.58
N VAL A 90 5.12 -1.92 -35.21
CA VAL A 90 4.80 -0.66 -34.54
C VAL A 90 3.34 -0.63 -34.10
N SER A 91 2.41 -0.98 -34.99
CA SER A 91 0.98 -1.04 -34.66
C SER A 91 0.67 -2.08 -33.60
N LEU A 92 1.31 -3.25 -33.66
CA LEU A 92 1.17 -4.29 -32.63
C LEU A 92 1.64 -3.79 -31.26
N ARG A 93 2.83 -3.19 -31.20
CA ARG A 93 3.35 -2.63 -29.95
C ARG A 93 2.43 -1.54 -29.39
N TYR A 94 1.90 -0.69 -30.26
CA TYR A 94 0.97 0.36 -29.87
C TYR A 94 -0.33 -0.21 -29.29
N ALA A 95 -0.93 -1.21 -29.95
CA ALA A 95 -2.16 -1.86 -29.48
C ALA A 95 -1.96 -2.60 -28.13
N VAL A 96 -0.79 -3.19 -27.92
CA VAL A 96 -0.43 -3.83 -26.65
C VAL A 96 -0.22 -2.80 -25.55
N GLN A 97 0.47 -1.70 -25.84
CA GLN A 97 0.66 -0.61 -24.87
C GLN A 97 -0.65 0.05 -24.47
N ASP A 98 -1.54 0.31 -25.43
CA ASP A 98 -2.85 0.91 -25.17
C ASP A 98 -3.74 0.01 -24.31
N ALA A 99 -3.76 -1.29 -24.60
CA ALA A 99 -4.44 -2.27 -23.76
C ALA A 99 -3.83 -2.35 -22.35
N ALA A 100 -2.49 -2.30 -22.24
CA ALA A 100 -1.82 -2.29 -20.94
C ALA A 100 -2.18 -1.05 -20.12
N VAL A 101 -2.19 0.15 -20.73
CA VAL A 101 -2.57 1.40 -20.08
C VAL A 101 -4.03 1.37 -19.60
N THR A 102 -4.92 0.70 -20.33
CA THR A 102 -6.33 0.56 -19.95
C THR A 102 -6.52 -0.40 -18.78
N GLU A 103 -5.73 -1.47 -18.72
CA GLU A 103 -5.85 -2.54 -17.72
C GLU A 103 -5.03 -2.29 -16.44
N LEU A 104 -3.94 -1.52 -16.52
CA LEU A 104 -3.07 -1.14 -15.39
C LEU A 104 -3.84 -0.52 -14.20
N PRO A 105 -4.77 0.44 -14.39
CA PRO A 105 -5.54 1.03 -13.31
C PRO A 105 -6.37 0.01 -12.52
N ALA A 106 -6.85 -1.05 -13.17
CA ALA A 106 -7.60 -2.12 -12.51
C ALA A 106 -6.71 -2.95 -11.57
N LEU A 107 -5.43 -3.15 -11.93
CA LEU A 107 -4.44 -3.72 -11.00
C LEU A 107 -4.12 -2.74 -9.87
N GLU A 108 -3.97 -1.46 -10.16
CA GLU A 108 -3.49 -0.43 -9.23
C GLU A 108 -4.56 0.08 -8.25
N ARG A 109 -5.86 -0.13 -8.54
CA ARG A 109 -6.98 0.42 -7.74
C ARG A 109 -6.89 0.15 -6.24
N ARG A 110 -6.28 -0.98 -5.83
CA ARG A 110 -6.08 -1.33 -4.42
C ARG A 110 -4.71 -0.91 -3.85
N LEU A 111 -3.74 -0.58 -4.70
CA LEU A 111 -2.44 0.00 -4.29
C LEU A 111 -2.59 1.45 -3.86
N GLY A 112 -3.51 2.20 -4.47
CA GLY A 112 -3.77 3.60 -4.11
C GLY A 112 -4.16 3.80 -2.64
N ALA A 113 -4.87 2.84 -2.03
CA ALA A 113 -5.23 2.90 -0.61
C ALA A 113 -4.00 2.72 0.31
N LEU A 114 -3.10 1.79 -0.01
CA LEU A 114 -1.84 1.62 0.71
C LEU A 114 -0.95 2.87 0.59
N ALA A 115 -0.84 3.41 -0.62
CA ALA A 115 -0.09 4.64 -0.87
C ALA A 115 -0.67 5.83 -0.08
N ALA A 116 -1.99 5.95 0.00
CA ALA A 116 -2.64 6.97 0.82
C ALA A 116 -2.30 6.79 2.31
N ILE A 117 -2.32 5.56 2.85
CA ILE A 117 -1.94 5.28 4.24
C ILE A 117 -0.46 5.65 4.48
N ALA A 118 0.43 5.30 3.55
CA ALA A 118 1.85 5.62 3.63
C ALA A 118 2.11 7.14 3.65
N GLN A 119 1.31 7.93 2.92
CA GLN A 119 1.40 9.38 2.91
C GLN A 119 0.74 10.05 4.14
N ILE A 120 -0.37 9.50 4.62
CA ILE A 120 -1.13 10.06 5.75
C ILE A 120 -0.45 9.74 7.10
N ALA A 121 0.17 8.56 7.25
CA ALA A 121 0.79 8.16 8.51
C ALA A 121 1.84 9.17 9.05
N PRO A 122 2.79 9.69 8.25
CA PRO A 122 3.72 10.73 8.68
C PRO A 122 3.03 12.03 9.11
N LEU A 123 1.97 12.43 8.42
CA LEU A 123 1.19 13.63 8.75
C LEU A 123 0.49 13.48 10.10
N VAL A 124 -0.04 12.30 10.40
CA VAL A 124 -0.62 11.96 11.71
C VAL A 124 0.46 11.94 12.79
N GLY A 125 1.66 11.43 12.50
CA GLY A 125 2.81 11.48 13.40
C GLY A 125 3.22 12.92 13.75
N LEU A 126 3.27 13.80 12.76
CA LEU A 126 3.55 15.23 12.93
C LEU A 126 2.47 15.92 13.77
N LEU A 127 1.19 15.58 13.57
CA LEU A 127 0.12 16.07 14.44
C LEU A 127 0.34 15.65 15.90
N GLY A 128 0.79 14.41 16.13
CA GLY A 128 1.19 13.92 17.45
C GLY A 128 2.29 14.75 18.09
N THR A 129 3.29 15.18 17.33
CA THR A 129 4.36 16.04 17.86
C THR A 129 3.85 17.42 18.25
N VAL A 130 2.98 18.03 17.43
CA VAL A 130 2.37 19.33 17.72
C VAL A 130 1.51 19.27 18.98
N LEU A 131 0.72 18.22 19.14
CA LEU A 131 -0.10 18.03 20.34
C LEU A 131 0.75 17.82 21.59
N GLY A 132 1.81 16.99 21.52
CA GLY A 132 2.73 16.78 22.64
C GLY A 132 3.49 18.05 23.07
N MET A 133 3.85 18.91 22.12
CA MET A 133 4.41 20.23 22.43
C MET A 133 3.36 21.16 23.04
N THR A 134 2.12 21.13 22.57
CA THR A 134 1.03 21.96 23.10
C THR A 134 0.71 21.60 24.55
N THR A 135 0.65 20.32 24.90
CA THR A 135 0.45 19.87 26.28
C THR A 135 1.63 20.27 27.18
N THR A 136 2.85 20.22 26.64
CA THR A 136 4.06 20.67 27.33
C THR A 136 4.00 22.17 27.67
N PHE A 137 3.66 23.01 26.68
CA PHE A 137 3.52 24.45 26.89
C PHE A 137 2.38 24.79 27.86
N ARG A 138 1.27 24.06 27.79
CA ARG A 138 0.16 24.24 28.74
C ARG A 138 0.58 23.93 30.18
N ALA A 139 1.27 22.81 30.39
CA ALA A 139 1.79 22.43 31.70
C ALA A 139 2.84 23.44 32.22
N PHE A 140 3.60 24.09 31.33
CA PHE A 140 4.52 25.17 31.68
C PHE A 140 3.79 26.45 32.12
N MET A 141 2.64 26.79 31.50
CA MET A 141 1.85 27.95 31.92
C MET A 141 1.11 27.73 33.25
N GLU A 142 0.65 26.50 33.50
CA GLU A 142 -0.11 26.13 34.70
C GLU A 142 0.82 25.79 35.89
N GLY A 143 1.98 25.20 35.62
CA GLY A 143 2.99 24.83 36.63
C GLY A 143 4.10 25.87 36.72
N GLY A 144 4.23 26.55 37.86
CA GLY A 144 5.35 27.48 38.12
C GLY A 144 6.74 26.82 38.06
N ARG A 145 7.80 27.56 38.43
CA ARG A 145 9.26 27.25 38.27
C ARG A 145 9.74 25.81 38.56
N TYR A 146 9.00 24.96 39.29
CA TYR A 146 9.42 23.63 39.74
C TYR A 146 8.76 22.44 39.04
N ALA A 147 7.66 22.62 38.28
CA ALA A 147 6.96 21.52 37.57
C ALA A 147 7.46 21.30 36.13
N THR A 148 8.45 22.08 35.71
CA THR A 148 8.81 22.30 34.30
C THR A 148 9.60 21.14 33.68
N ALA A 149 10.56 20.56 34.40
CA ALA A 149 11.42 19.51 33.83
C ALA A 149 10.67 18.20 33.54
N GLN A 150 9.82 17.75 34.46
CA GLN A 150 9.06 16.51 34.31
C GLN A 150 7.99 16.62 33.20
N ALA A 151 7.30 17.76 33.15
CA ALA A 151 6.28 18.03 32.13
C ALA A 151 6.89 18.17 30.73
N LEU A 152 8.03 18.84 30.62
CA LEU A 152 8.80 18.96 29.37
C LEU A 152 9.25 17.59 28.86
N ALA A 153 9.84 16.77 29.72
CA ALA A 153 10.27 15.43 29.37
C ALA A 153 9.11 14.54 28.89
N GLY A 154 7.93 14.66 29.53
CA GLY A 154 6.74 13.90 29.16
C GLY A 154 6.24 14.19 27.74
N GLY A 155 6.00 15.46 27.41
CA GLY A 155 5.46 15.80 26.08
C GLY A 155 6.49 15.71 24.95
N MET A 156 7.78 15.91 25.24
CA MET A 156 8.85 15.60 24.29
C MET A 156 8.94 14.10 23.99
N TRP A 157 8.83 13.25 25.02
CA TRP A 157 8.82 11.80 24.85
C TRP A 157 7.62 11.34 24.02
N GLN A 158 6.43 11.88 24.30
CA GLN A 158 5.23 11.63 23.52
C GLN A 158 5.43 11.97 22.04
N ALA A 159 5.96 13.17 21.75
CA ALA A 159 6.21 13.63 20.39
C ALA A 159 7.19 12.70 19.64
N LEU A 160 8.30 12.31 20.28
CA LEU A 160 9.28 11.42 19.66
C LEU A 160 8.71 10.03 19.38
N LEU A 161 7.89 9.49 20.29
CA LEU A 161 7.22 8.20 20.09
C LEU A 161 6.23 8.25 18.93
N THR A 162 5.39 9.28 18.83
CA THR A 162 4.40 9.39 17.73
C THR A 162 5.08 9.56 16.38
N ALA A 163 6.17 10.33 16.32
CA ALA A 163 6.96 10.49 15.10
C ALA A 163 7.65 9.19 14.68
N GLY A 164 8.31 8.51 15.62
CA GLY A 164 8.99 7.24 15.36
C GLY A 164 8.02 6.15 14.90
N ALA A 165 6.86 6.02 15.57
CA ALA A 165 5.82 5.06 15.20
C ALA A 165 5.22 5.34 13.81
N ALA A 166 4.97 6.61 13.47
CA ALA A 166 4.48 6.99 12.16
C ALA A 166 5.48 6.65 11.04
N LEU A 167 6.78 6.88 11.26
CA LEU A 167 7.82 6.52 10.30
C LEU A 167 7.97 4.99 10.17
N ALA A 168 7.93 4.27 11.30
CA ALA A 168 7.98 2.80 11.29
C ALA A 168 6.82 2.18 10.51
N LEU A 169 5.65 2.83 10.48
CA LEU A 169 4.52 2.43 9.65
C LEU A 169 4.67 2.86 8.19
N ALA A 170 5.14 4.09 7.94
CA ALA A 170 5.22 4.66 6.60
C ALA A 170 6.28 3.98 5.71
N ILE A 171 7.44 3.63 6.27
CA ILE A 171 8.55 3.02 5.52
C ILE A 171 8.16 1.72 4.79
N PRO A 172 7.55 0.72 5.44
CA PRO A 172 7.15 -0.52 4.76
C PRO A 172 5.91 -0.35 3.87
N ALA A 173 5.15 0.75 4.04
CA ALA A 173 3.95 1.03 3.25
C ALA A 173 4.26 1.81 1.95
N HIS A 174 5.46 2.38 1.83
CA HIS A 174 5.97 3.09 0.65
C HIS A 174 6.74 2.14 -0.28
#